data_AF-A0A382IP71-F1
#
_entry.id   AF-A0A382IP71-F1
#
_cell.length_a   1.000
_cell.length_b   1.000
_cell.length_c   1.000
_cell.angle_alpha   90.00
_cell.angle_beta   90.00
_cell.angle_gamma   90.00
#
_symmetry.space_group_name_H-M   'P 1'
#
loop_
_entity.id
_entity.type
_entity.pdbx_description
1 polymer ?
#
loop_
_entity_poly.entity_id
_entity_poly.type
_entity_poly.pdbx_seq_one_letter_code
_entity_poly.pdbx_strand_id
1 'polypeptide(L)'
;MKFETKRITAILTALMVAFLFVSLTHAKVVENVPPVGVWLFEEGKGTVAKDSSEGLNKNDGTLKGAVKWVKGKFGSGLEFSGKATDYVEIPNSESLGMTEQMTVVLWFKTAKAMAEADKWAQRQVVIGKHYTEYEIGLYPLGSIHTYTNKGDGKGYDEGIYASMKGKVDDDWKLGTWYHLAWT
;
A
#
# COMPACT_ATOMS: atom_id res chain seq x y z
N MET A 1 -59.55 9.13 36.42
CA MET A 1 -59.11 8.67 35.07
C MET A 1 -58.41 9.73 34.21
N LYS A 2 -58.55 11.06 34.43
CA LYS A 2 -57.89 12.12 33.63
C LYS A 2 -56.38 12.35 33.93
N PHE A 3 -55.89 11.95 35.11
CA PHE A 3 -54.51 12.18 35.53
C PHE A 3 -53.52 11.22 34.85
N GLU A 4 -53.96 9.99 34.62
CA GLU A 4 -53.23 8.95 33.87
C GLU A 4 -53.04 9.33 32.40
N THR A 5 -54.07 9.91 31.77
CA THR A 5 -54.04 10.27 30.33
C THR A 5 -52.97 11.33 30.03
N LYS A 6 -52.81 12.34 30.89
CA LYS A 6 -51.79 13.39 30.71
C LYS A 6 -50.36 12.87 30.80
N ARG A 7 -50.12 11.88 31.68
CA ARG A 7 -48.80 11.24 31.85
C ARG A 7 -48.45 10.39 30.63
N ILE A 8 -49.42 9.64 30.11
CA ILE A 8 -49.25 8.82 28.91
C ILE A 8 -48.94 9.69 27.68
N THR A 9 -49.65 10.80 27.50
CA THR A 9 -49.38 11.73 26.38
C THR A 9 -47.96 12.31 26.48
N ALA A 10 -47.52 12.75 27.66
CA ALA A 10 -46.17 13.31 27.84
C ALA A 10 -45.06 12.29 27.55
N ILE A 11 -45.24 11.03 27.94
CA ILE A 11 -44.28 9.94 27.67
C ILE A 11 -44.22 9.64 26.16
N LEU A 12 -45.37 9.56 25.48
CA LEU A 12 -45.42 9.31 24.04
C LEU A 12 -44.79 10.46 23.24
N THR A 13 -44.99 11.71 23.65
CA THR A 13 -44.34 12.87 23.02
C THR A 13 -42.83 12.85 23.25
N ALA A 14 -42.36 12.53 24.47
CA ALA A 14 -40.93 12.41 24.76
C ALA A 14 -40.26 11.29 23.97
N LEU A 15 -40.93 10.14 23.81
CA LEU A 15 -40.45 9.04 22.96
C LEU A 15 -40.39 9.45 21.49
N MET A 16 -41.43 10.10 20.96
CA MET A 16 -41.46 10.55 19.57
C MET A 16 -40.37 11.58 19.27
N VAL A 17 -40.08 12.49 20.21
CA VAL A 17 -38.95 13.43 20.12
C VAL A 17 -37.61 12.71 20.21
N ALA A 18 -37.47 11.72 21.09
CA ALA A 18 -36.26 10.91 21.16
C ALA A 18 -36.00 10.14 19.85
N PHE A 19 -37.04 9.62 19.19
CA PHE A 19 -36.92 8.95 17.89
C PHE A 19 -36.61 9.93 16.73
N LEU A 20 -36.97 11.22 16.84
CA LEU A 20 -36.60 12.25 15.86
C LEU A 20 -35.11 12.62 15.89
N PHE A 21 -34.44 12.45 17.05
CA PHE A 21 -32.98 12.66 17.19
C PHE A 21 -32.13 11.44 16.81
N VAL A 22 -32.74 10.28 16.52
CA VAL A 22 -32.04 9.11 15.94
C VAL A 22 -31.91 9.25 14.41
N SER A 23 -32.22 10.42 13.85
CA SER A 23 -32.09 10.70 12.42
C SER A 23 -30.62 10.67 11.97
N LEU A 24 -30.24 9.51 11.45
CA LEU A 24 -29.26 9.28 10.39
C LEU A 24 -27.91 10.01 10.53
N THR A 25 -27.12 9.62 11.52
CA THR A 25 -25.66 9.65 11.34
C THR A 25 -25.27 8.53 10.39
N HIS A 26 -25.47 8.72 9.08
CA HIS A 26 -24.72 7.93 8.11
C HIS A 26 -23.34 8.56 8.03
N ALA A 27 -22.36 7.93 8.65
CA ALA A 27 -21.00 8.11 8.18
C ALA A 27 -21.03 7.68 6.71
N LYS A 28 -20.76 8.61 5.78
CA LYS A 28 -20.48 8.24 4.40
C LYS A 28 -19.24 7.36 4.47
N VAL A 29 -19.45 6.05 4.42
CA VAL A 29 -18.37 5.12 4.10
C VAL A 29 -17.94 5.57 2.71
N VAL A 30 -16.78 6.23 2.62
CA VAL A 30 -16.08 6.34 1.36
C VAL A 30 -16.05 4.92 0.83
N GLU A 31 -16.64 4.70 -0.34
CA GLU A 31 -16.81 3.36 -0.90
C GLU A 31 -15.54 2.55 -0.64
N ASN A 32 -15.67 1.35 -0.07
CA ASN A 32 -14.56 0.41 0.04
C ASN A 32 -14.18 0.02 -1.38
N VAL A 33 -13.47 0.90 -2.09
CA VAL A 33 -12.87 0.59 -3.38
C VAL A 33 -11.87 -0.51 -3.06
N PRO A 34 -12.13 -1.76 -3.48
CA PRO A 34 -11.21 -2.85 -3.17
C PRO A 34 -9.85 -2.52 -3.78
N PRO A 35 -8.74 -2.89 -3.12
CA PRO A 35 -7.42 -2.68 -3.69
C PRO A 35 -7.33 -3.34 -5.07
N VAL A 36 -6.65 -2.68 -6.01
CA VAL A 36 -6.46 -3.21 -7.38
C VAL A 36 -5.58 -4.45 -7.44
N GLY A 37 -4.79 -4.70 -6.39
CA GLY A 37 -3.99 -5.91 -6.20
C GLY A 37 -3.58 -6.06 -4.74
N VAL A 38 -3.55 -7.29 -4.24
CA VAL A 38 -3.10 -7.64 -2.88
C VAL A 38 -2.23 -8.89 -2.94
N TRP A 39 -0.92 -8.75 -2.78
CA TRP A 39 0.00 -9.88 -2.71
C TRP A 39 0.43 -10.13 -1.26
N LEU A 40 -0.18 -11.12 -0.62
CA LEU A 40 0.09 -11.47 0.78
C LEU A 40 1.35 -12.33 0.95
N PHE A 41 1.77 -13.02 -0.11
CA PHE A 41 2.92 -13.93 -0.11
C PHE A 41 2.81 -15.11 0.88
N GLU A 42 1.59 -15.59 1.12
CA GLU A 42 1.30 -16.71 2.03
C GLU A 42 1.34 -18.09 1.34
N GLU A 43 1.59 -18.14 0.02
CA GLU A 43 1.67 -19.40 -0.74
C GLU A 43 2.86 -20.25 -0.27
N GLY A 44 3.98 -19.62 0.08
CA GLY A 44 5.16 -20.26 0.68
C GLY A 44 5.92 -21.23 -0.24
N LYS A 45 5.48 -21.42 -1.48
CA LYS A 45 6.11 -22.30 -2.47
C LYS A 45 5.65 -21.99 -3.88
N GLY A 46 6.35 -22.57 -4.86
CA GLY A 46 6.05 -22.40 -6.28
C GLY A 46 6.58 -21.07 -6.82
N THR A 47 6.09 -20.70 -8.01
CA THR A 47 6.58 -19.52 -8.76
C THR A 47 5.52 -18.44 -8.92
N VAL A 48 4.39 -18.55 -8.23
CA VAL A 48 3.25 -17.63 -8.37
C VAL A 48 3.03 -16.92 -7.05
N ALA A 49 2.95 -15.59 -7.09
CA ALA A 49 2.43 -14.75 -6.02
C ALA A 49 1.00 -14.36 -6.38
N LYS A 50 0.02 -14.89 -5.66
CA LYS A 50 -1.38 -14.72 -6.04
C LYS A 50 -1.90 -13.35 -5.62
N ASP A 51 -2.68 -12.74 -6.51
CA ASP A 51 -3.50 -11.58 -6.17
C ASP A 51 -4.71 -12.05 -5.33
N SER A 52 -4.73 -11.60 -4.08
CA SER A 52 -5.75 -11.87 -3.08
C SER A 52 -6.80 -10.75 -3.00
N SER A 53 -6.74 -9.77 -3.90
CA SER A 53 -7.78 -8.74 -3.97
C SER A 53 -9.13 -9.36 -4.33
N GLU A 54 -10.21 -8.82 -3.76
CA GLU A 54 -11.57 -9.23 -4.11
C GLU A 54 -12.01 -8.70 -5.49
N GLY A 55 -11.12 -7.98 -6.19
CA GLY A 55 -11.35 -7.42 -7.52
C GLY A 55 -11.27 -8.45 -8.65
N LEU A 56 -11.78 -8.07 -9.83
CA LEU A 56 -11.78 -8.93 -11.02
C LEU A 56 -10.45 -8.97 -11.79
N ASN A 57 -9.47 -8.16 -11.38
CA ASN A 57 -8.29 -7.86 -12.19
C ASN A 57 -7.30 -9.03 -12.29
N LYS A 58 -7.33 -9.98 -11.32
CA LYS A 58 -6.47 -11.17 -11.27
C LYS A 58 -5.01 -10.86 -11.61
N ASN A 59 -4.41 -9.92 -10.89
CA ASN A 59 -3.04 -9.46 -11.14
C ASN A 59 -2.00 -10.41 -10.52
N ASP A 60 -2.12 -11.72 -10.78
CA ASP A 60 -1.18 -12.73 -10.28
C ASP A 60 0.24 -12.44 -10.78
N GLY A 61 1.20 -12.49 -9.87
CA GLY A 61 2.62 -12.29 -10.14
C GLY A 61 3.35 -13.61 -10.37
N THR A 62 4.38 -13.59 -11.23
CA THR A 62 5.31 -14.71 -11.42
C THR A 62 6.69 -14.35 -10.89
N LEU A 63 7.23 -15.15 -9.98
CA LEU A 63 8.58 -14.97 -9.46
C LEU A 63 9.62 -15.24 -10.57
N LYS A 64 10.60 -14.34 -10.72
CA LYS A 64 11.72 -14.43 -11.66
C LYS A 64 13.05 -14.38 -10.92
N GLY A 65 14.08 -14.98 -11.51
CA GLY A 65 15.41 -15.04 -10.92
C GLY A 65 15.48 -15.97 -9.71
N ALA A 66 16.29 -15.62 -8.73
CA ALA A 66 16.58 -16.44 -7.55
C ALA A 66 15.74 -16.06 -6.32
N VAL A 67 14.50 -15.60 -6.52
CA VAL A 67 13.57 -15.23 -5.44
C VAL A 67 13.16 -16.47 -4.65
N LYS A 68 13.17 -16.35 -3.32
CA LYS A 68 12.86 -17.46 -2.40
C LYS A 68 11.71 -17.13 -1.48
N TRP A 69 10.91 -18.16 -1.18
CA TRP A 69 9.98 -18.12 -0.07
C TRP A 69 10.72 -18.25 1.26
N VAL A 70 10.46 -17.33 2.18
CA VAL A 70 11.04 -17.28 3.52
C VAL A 70 9.97 -16.95 4.56
N LYS A 71 10.32 -16.94 5.84
CA LYS A 71 9.44 -16.39 6.87
C LYS A 71 9.32 -14.87 6.71
N GLY A 72 8.11 -14.39 6.46
CA GLY A 72 7.80 -12.98 6.28
C GLY A 72 7.59 -12.23 7.59
N LYS A 73 7.09 -10.99 7.49
CA LYS A 73 6.63 -10.21 8.65
C LYS A 73 5.48 -10.90 9.36
N PHE A 74 4.59 -11.45 8.55
CA PHE A 74 3.52 -12.38 8.88
C PHE A 74 3.75 -13.62 8.03
N GLY A 75 3.39 -14.80 8.56
CA GLY A 75 3.49 -16.07 7.84
C GLY A 75 4.71 -16.21 6.94
N SER A 76 4.46 -16.29 5.63
CA SER A 76 5.46 -16.37 4.56
C SER A 76 5.75 -15.01 3.91
N GLY A 77 6.85 -14.93 3.15
CA GLY A 77 7.25 -13.75 2.39
C GLY A 77 8.29 -14.09 1.33
N LEU A 78 8.72 -13.06 0.58
CA LEU A 78 9.74 -13.21 -0.45
C LEU A 78 11.07 -12.58 -0.03
N GLU A 79 12.15 -13.32 -0.28
CA GLU A 79 13.53 -12.83 -0.20
C GLU A 79 14.13 -12.72 -1.59
N PHE A 80 14.71 -11.56 -1.88
CA PHE A 80 15.39 -11.24 -3.15
C PHE A 80 16.90 -11.25 -2.90
N SER A 81 17.70 -11.83 -3.81
CA SER A 81 19.16 -11.88 -3.63
C SER A 81 19.86 -10.54 -3.93
N GLY A 82 19.11 -9.56 -4.44
CA GLY A 82 19.60 -8.23 -4.80
C GLY A 82 20.17 -8.14 -6.22
N LYS A 83 20.02 -9.19 -7.04
CA LYS A 83 20.33 -9.15 -8.47
C LYS A 83 19.20 -8.48 -9.24
N ALA A 84 19.52 -7.75 -10.31
CA ALA A 84 18.53 -7.09 -11.17
C ALA A 84 17.56 -8.06 -11.86
N THR A 85 17.89 -9.36 -11.90
CA THR A 85 17.05 -10.43 -12.44
C THR A 85 15.99 -10.94 -11.46
N ASP A 86 16.03 -10.52 -10.19
CA ASP A 86 15.14 -11.01 -9.14
C ASP A 86 13.97 -10.05 -8.96
N TYR A 87 12.78 -10.46 -9.37
CA TYR A 87 11.56 -9.66 -9.26
C TYR A 87 10.31 -10.55 -9.32
N VAL A 88 9.16 -9.98 -8.96
CA VAL A 88 7.85 -10.57 -9.24
C VAL A 88 7.29 -9.85 -10.46
N GLU A 89 7.10 -10.58 -11.56
CA GLU A 89 6.51 -10.06 -12.79
C GLU A 89 4.99 -10.12 -12.69
N ILE A 90 4.34 -8.96 -12.67
CA ILE A 90 2.88 -8.86 -12.79
C ILE A 90 2.58 -8.45 -14.25
N PRO A 91 1.78 -9.21 -15.00
CA PRO A 91 1.42 -8.85 -16.37
C PRO A 91 0.80 -7.45 -16.46
N ASN A 92 1.06 -6.75 -17.55
CA ASN A 92 0.48 -5.44 -17.80
C ASN A 92 -1.05 -5.51 -17.81
N SER A 93 -1.69 -4.61 -17.06
CA SER A 93 -3.14 -4.46 -16.97
C SER A 93 -3.48 -2.97 -16.83
N GLU A 94 -4.61 -2.55 -17.42
CA GLU A 94 -5.13 -1.18 -17.28
C GLU A 94 -5.41 -0.83 -15.81
N SER A 95 -5.83 -1.82 -15.01
CA SER A 95 -6.08 -1.66 -13.57
C SER A 95 -4.86 -1.26 -12.73
N LEU A 96 -3.66 -1.47 -13.27
CA LEU A 96 -2.39 -1.14 -12.62
C LEU A 96 -1.80 0.17 -13.16
N GLY A 97 -2.48 0.84 -14.10
CA GLY A 97 -2.08 2.15 -14.60
C GLY A 97 -2.39 3.24 -13.57
N MET A 98 -1.44 4.14 -13.34
CA MET A 98 -1.65 5.29 -12.45
C MET A 98 -2.35 6.41 -13.23
N THR A 99 -3.67 6.34 -13.37
CA THR A 99 -4.47 7.32 -14.13
C THR A 99 -4.89 8.55 -13.33
N GLU A 100 -5.04 8.39 -12.01
CA GLU A 100 -5.38 9.48 -11.07
C GLU A 100 -4.48 9.41 -9.82
N GLN A 101 -5.02 8.90 -8.70
CA GLN A 101 -4.34 8.74 -7.42
C GLN A 101 -4.05 7.26 -7.18
N MET A 102 -2.94 6.97 -6.51
CA MET A 102 -2.54 5.62 -6.16
C MET A 102 -2.14 5.57 -4.70
N THR A 103 -2.62 4.55 -3.99
CA THR A 103 -2.09 4.22 -2.67
C THR A 103 -1.30 2.93 -2.76
N VAL A 104 -0.06 2.95 -2.25
CA VAL A 104 0.77 1.76 -2.11
C VAL A 104 1.03 1.51 -0.63
N VAL A 105 0.75 0.30 -0.18
CA VAL A 105 1.03 -0.16 1.18
C VAL A 105 1.81 -1.45 1.13
N LEU A 106 2.86 -1.56 1.95
CA LEU A 106 3.66 -2.79 2.00
C LEU A 106 4.49 -2.92 3.28
N TRP A 107 4.88 -4.16 3.56
CA TRP A 107 5.92 -4.48 4.53
C TRP A 107 7.22 -4.83 3.82
N PHE A 108 8.32 -4.26 4.27
CA PHE A 108 9.64 -4.59 3.75
C PHE A 108 10.68 -4.69 4.86
N LYS A 109 11.77 -5.39 4.55
CA LYS A 109 12.97 -5.49 5.38
C LYS A 109 14.17 -5.52 4.45
N THR A 110 15.11 -4.61 4.66
CA THR A 110 16.36 -4.58 3.88
C THR A 110 17.56 -4.90 4.77
N ALA A 111 18.45 -5.75 4.28
CA ALA A 111 19.74 -6.04 4.89
C ALA A 111 20.90 -5.31 4.19
N LYS A 112 20.62 -4.65 3.06
CA LYS A 112 21.64 -3.99 2.25
C LYS A 112 21.80 -2.54 2.71
N ALA A 113 22.97 -2.23 3.26
CA ALA A 113 23.42 -0.85 3.42
C ALA A 113 23.59 -0.21 2.03
N MET A 114 23.16 1.04 1.89
CA MET A 114 23.36 1.81 0.67
C MET A 114 24.28 2.99 0.98
N ALA A 115 25.30 3.19 0.15
CA ALA A 115 26.15 4.37 0.26
C ALA A 115 25.48 5.55 -0.46
N GLU A 116 25.50 6.73 0.17
CA GLU A 116 24.95 7.96 -0.46
C GLU A 116 25.60 8.27 -1.82
N ALA A 117 26.90 7.98 -1.96
CA ALA A 117 27.62 8.18 -3.21
C ALA A 117 27.13 7.28 -4.36
N ASP A 118 26.60 6.10 -4.04
CA ASP A 118 26.22 5.07 -5.02
C ASP A 118 24.70 4.86 -5.14
N LYS A 119 23.91 5.75 -4.51
CA LYS A 119 22.48 5.50 -4.27
C LYS A 119 21.66 5.17 -5.52
N TRP A 120 21.98 5.79 -6.65
CA TRP A 120 21.27 5.56 -7.92
C TRP A 120 21.53 4.17 -8.51
N ALA A 121 22.77 3.68 -8.36
CA ALA A 121 23.17 2.35 -8.83
C ALA A 121 22.74 1.24 -7.86
N GLN A 122 22.52 1.58 -6.59
CA GLN A 122 22.21 0.62 -5.54
C GLN A 122 20.74 0.62 -5.09
N ARG A 123 19.90 1.48 -5.69
CA ARG A 123 18.48 1.64 -5.34
C ARG A 123 17.75 0.30 -5.29
N GLN A 124 16.86 0.15 -4.33
CA GLN A 124 16.06 -1.05 -4.17
C GLN A 124 14.64 -0.73 -4.59
N VAL A 125 14.26 -1.15 -5.80
CA VAL A 125 12.92 -0.93 -6.32
C VAL A 125 11.95 -1.89 -5.64
N VAL A 126 10.90 -1.35 -5.05
CA VAL A 126 9.92 -2.15 -4.30
C VAL A 126 8.67 -2.40 -5.14
N ILE A 127 8.24 -1.38 -5.88
CA ILE A 127 7.22 -1.50 -6.91
C ILE A 127 7.61 -0.62 -8.08
N GLY A 128 7.38 -1.09 -9.29
CA GLY A 128 7.60 -0.31 -10.50
C GLY A 128 6.83 -0.87 -11.67
N LYS A 129 6.36 0.02 -12.53
CA LYS A 129 5.65 -0.30 -13.76
C LYS A 129 6.31 0.40 -14.92
N HIS A 130 7.23 -0.34 -15.57
CA HIS A 130 8.11 0.19 -16.60
C HIS A 130 8.93 1.40 -16.09
N TYR A 131 10.08 1.71 -16.69
CA TYR A 131 10.84 2.89 -16.22
C TYR A 131 10.13 4.21 -16.55
N THR A 132 9.01 4.17 -17.27
CA THR A 132 8.29 5.32 -17.83
C THR A 132 6.87 5.51 -17.31
N GLU A 133 6.42 4.81 -16.27
CA GLU A 133 5.13 5.16 -15.64
C GLU A 133 5.33 5.55 -14.19
N TYR A 134 5.65 4.59 -13.34
CA TYR A 134 5.95 4.85 -11.93
C TYR A 134 6.96 3.86 -11.34
N GLU A 135 7.76 4.34 -10.40
CA GLU A 135 8.67 3.54 -9.57
C GLU A 135 8.63 4.07 -8.14
N ILE A 136 8.60 3.17 -7.14
CA ILE A 136 8.83 3.48 -5.73
C ILE A 136 10.06 2.70 -5.29
N GLY A 137 11.12 3.44 -4.98
CA GLY A 137 12.40 2.89 -4.55
C GLY A 137 12.73 3.24 -3.10
N LEU A 138 13.42 2.31 -2.43
CA LEU A 138 14.11 2.56 -1.17
C LEU A 138 15.53 3.03 -1.46
N TYR A 139 15.90 4.12 -0.80
CA TYR A 139 17.16 4.84 -0.90
C TYR A 139 17.90 4.78 0.44
N PRO A 140 19.14 5.30 0.54
CA PRO A 140 19.84 5.25 1.80
C PRO A 140 19.06 6.01 2.89
N LEU A 141 19.35 5.63 4.13
CA LEU A 141 18.72 6.20 5.32
C LEU A 141 17.20 5.94 5.42
N GLY A 142 16.70 4.92 4.71
CA GLY A 142 15.29 4.60 4.67
C GLY A 142 14.44 5.61 3.88
N SER A 143 15.09 6.43 3.06
CA SER A 143 14.39 7.39 2.21
C SER A 143 13.60 6.65 1.14
N ILE A 144 12.46 7.22 0.77
CA ILE A 144 11.59 6.72 -0.28
C ILE A 144 11.63 7.74 -1.40
N HIS A 145 11.82 7.25 -2.61
CA HIS A 145 11.82 8.09 -3.79
C HIS A 145 10.82 7.53 -4.78
N THR A 146 9.95 8.40 -5.27
CA THR A 146 9.04 8.08 -6.37
C THR A 146 9.50 8.72 -7.67
N TYR A 147 9.26 8.03 -8.78
CA TYR A 147 9.45 8.58 -10.12
C TYR A 147 8.16 8.44 -10.88
N THR A 148 7.82 9.44 -11.68
CA THR A 148 6.75 9.34 -12.66
C THR A 148 7.21 9.92 -13.99
N ASN A 149 6.67 9.45 -15.10
CA ASN A 149 6.92 10.09 -16.38
C ASN A 149 6.04 11.33 -16.52
N LYS A 150 6.64 12.44 -16.98
CA LYS A 150 5.92 13.70 -17.23
C LYS A 150 4.93 13.62 -18.41
N GLY A 151 5.01 12.57 -19.22
CA GLY A 151 4.17 12.39 -20.41
C GLY A 151 4.46 13.39 -21.53
N ASP A 152 5.46 14.25 -21.37
CA ASP A 152 5.79 15.37 -22.27
C ASP A 152 7.05 15.13 -23.12
N GLY A 153 7.67 13.95 -22.99
CA GLY A 153 8.90 13.57 -23.67
C GLY A 153 10.16 14.27 -23.17
N LYS A 154 10.09 15.05 -22.08
CA LYS A 154 11.21 15.84 -21.52
C LYS A 154 11.86 15.22 -20.28
N GLY A 155 11.55 13.96 -19.99
CA GLY A 155 12.18 13.19 -18.93
C GLY A 155 11.22 12.81 -17.81
N TYR A 156 11.76 12.62 -16.61
CA TYR A 156 11.01 12.17 -15.44
C TYR A 156 10.60 13.35 -14.56
N ASP A 157 9.50 13.18 -13.84
CA ASP A 157 9.27 13.90 -12.60
C ASP A 157 9.93 13.11 -11.49
N GLU A 158 11.02 13.66 -10.94
CA GLU A 158 11.51 13.19 -9.66
C GLU A 158 10.44 13.56 -8.65
N GLY A 159 9.72 12.53 -8.19
CA GLY A 159 8.65 12.69 -7.24
C GLY A 159 9.21 13.06 -5.86
N ILE A 160 8.50 12.65 -4.82
CA ILE A 160 8.87 13.04 -3.47
C ILE A 160 10.05 12.17 -3.02
N TYR A 161 11.19 12.79 -2.73
CA TYR A 161 12.25 12.19 -1.91
C TYR A 161 11.87 12.37 -0.44
N ALA A 162 10.98 11.50 0.05
CA ALA A 162 10.55 11.52 1.44
C ALA A 162 11.54 10.72 2.27
N SER A 163 12.34 11.39 3.09
CA SER A 163 12.95 10.73 4.25
C SER A 163 11.97 10.73 5.41
N MET A 164 12.11 9.78 6.33
CA MET A 164 11.36 9.80 7.58
C MET A 164 11.73 11.08 8.36
N LYS A 165 10.93 12.16 8.21
CA LYS A 165 11.15 13.51 8.79
C LYS A 165 12.37 14.32 8.30
N GLY A 166 12.83 14.19 7.05
CA GLY A 166 13.96 15.03 6.59
C GLY A 166 15.33 14.62 7.18
N LYS A 167 15.37 13.54 7.95
CA LYS A 167 16.54 12.94 8.60
C LYS A 167 16.42 11.43 8.50
N VAL A 168 17.50 10.72 8.83
CA VAL A 168 17.36 9.30 9.20
C VAL A 168 16.40 9.27 10.38
N ASP A 169 15.39 8.40 10.35
CA ASP A 169 14.84 7.97 11.64
C ASP A 169 16.01 7.34 12.41
N ASP A 170 16.34 7.83 13.61
CA ASP A 170 17.41 7.23 14.42
C ASP A 170 17.12 5.73 14.70
N ASP A 171 15.87 5.30 14.51
CA ASP A 171 15.43 3.91 14.56
C ASP A 171 15.54 3.13 13.25
N TRP A 172 16.05 3.72 12.16
CA TRP A 172 16.36 2.98 10.94
C TRP A 172 17.49 1.98 11.18
N LYS A 173 17.15 0.69 11.07
CA LYS A 173 18.02 -0.44 11.39
C LYS A 173 17.90 -1.48 10.29
N LEU A 174 19.03 -1.81 9.69
CA LEU A 174 19.11 -2.94 8.75
C LEU A 174 18.57 -4.21 9.42
N GLY A 175 17.91 -5.04 8.63
CA GLY A 175 17.31 -6.27 9.12
C GLY A 175 16.04 -6.08 9.96
N THR A 176 15.50 -4.88 10.03
CA THR A 176 14.23 -4.58 10.72
C THR A 176 13.09 -4.49 9.71
N TRP A 177 11.89 -4.88 10.13
CA TRP A 177 10.69 -4.76 9.32
C TRP A 177 10.08 -3.35 9.46
N TYR A 178 9.73 -2.76 8.33
CA TYR A 178 9.05 -1.47 8.24
C TYR A 178 7.75 -1.60 7.46
N HIS A 179 6.77 -0.78 7.84
CA HIS A 179 5.54 -0.59 7.10
C HIS A 179 5.61 0.73 6.34
N LEU A 180 5.35 0.68 5.04
CA LEU A 180 5.20 1.86 4.20
C LEU A 180 3.74 1.99 3.79
N ALA A 181 3.20 3.20 3.94
CA ALA A 181 2.00 3.66 3.27
C ALA A 181 2.31 4.98 2.53
N TRP A 182 2.03 5.03 1.24
CA TRP A 182 2.26 6.19 0.37
C TRP A 182 1.03 6.42 -0.51
N THR A 183 0.69 7.69 -0.75
CA THR A 183 -0.49 8.17 -1.51
C THR A 183 -0.14 9.35 -2.40
#